data_AF-X1CVS8-F1
#
_entry.id   AF-X1CVS8-F1
#
_cell.length_a   1.000
_cell.length_b   1.000
_cell.length_c   1.000
_cell.angle_alpha   90.00
_cell.angle_beta   90.00
_cell.angle_gamma   90.00
#
_symmetry.space_group_name_H-M   'P 1'
#
loop_
_entity.id
_entity.type
_entity.pdbx_description
1 polymer ?
#
loop_
_entity_poly.entity_id
_entity_poly.type
_entity_poly.pdbx_seq_one_letter_code
_entity_poly.pdbx_strand_id
1 'polypeptide(L)'
;MEDFIDLQSLYNHLEKNALEYKYPHQIGNLFQKLQDLKYKKDEVDEAEKAQWEIDFFSFRIIEGKLNPMFKETNEKGEIIEYPSFDEFENETFDYLVERLESTSNLLLKARYSNILWCSPKKHDRYAKIAVEYYLKLVKIYEERDRKESQKHYGLDVLKTIKNAYHISRQ
;
A
#
# COMPACT_ATOMS: atom_id res chain seq x y z
N MET A 1 -0.14 -22.65 0.86
CA MET A 1 0.01 -21.18 0.78
C MET A 1 0.66 -20.96 -0.58
N GLU A 2 0.10 -20.10 -1.41
CA GLU A 2 0.61 -19.91 -2.78
C GLU A 2 1.98 -19.22 -2.69
N ASP A 3 3.02 -19.90 -3.18
CA ASP A 3 4.39 -19.37 -3.20
C ASP A 3 4.65 -18.78 -4.58
N PHE A 4 4.88 -17.48 -4.63
CA PHE A 4 5.18 -16.74 -5.87
C PHE A 4 6.67 -16.80 -6.15
N ILE A 5 7.03 -17.04 -7.42
CA ILE A 5 8.43 -17.26 -7.83
C ILE A 5 9.09 -16.01 -8.43
N ASP A 6 8.29 -15.02 -8.79
CA ASP A 6 8.70 -13.75 -9.40
C ASP A 6 7.68 -12.64 -9.07
N LEU A 7 8.07 -11.39 -9.30
CA LEU A 7 7.20 -10.23 -9.07
C LEU A 7 5.94 -10.27 -9.95
N GLN A 8 6.05 -10.71 -11.20
CA GLN A 8 4.94 -10.67 -12.15
C GLN A 8 3.78 -11.59 -11.72
N SER A 9 4.09 -12.79 -11.25
CA SER A 9 3.12 -13.75 -10.74
C SER A 9 2.42 -13.22 -9.49
N LEU A 10 3.16 -12.58 -8.58
CA LEU A 10 2.58 -11.93 -7.40
C LEU A 10 1.70 -10.73 -7.78
N TYR A 11 2.14 -9.89 -8.73
CA TYR A 11 1.31 -8.77 -9.20
C TYR A 11 0.02 -9.27 -9.86
N ASN A 12 0.09 -10.30 -10.71
CA ASN A 12 -1.08 -10.89 -11.36
C ASN A 12 -2.09 -11.44 -10.34
N HIS A 13 -1.58 -11.98 -9.22
CA HIS A 13 -2.42 -12.42 -8.11
C HIS A 13 -3.08 -11.24 -7.40
N LEU A 14 -2.30 -10.21 -7.03
CA LEU A 14 -2.83 -9.03 -6.35
C LEU A 14 -3.82 -8.25 -7.22
N GLU A 15 -3.63 -8.22 -8.53
CA GLU A 15 -4.56 -7.60 -9.47
C GLU A 15 -5.98 -8.17 -9.30
N LYS A 16 -6.08 -9.47 -9.09
CA LYS A 16 -7.35 -10.20 -8.92
C LYS A 16 -7.83 -10.22 -7.46
N ASN A 17 -6.91 -10.33 -6.51
CA ASN A 17 -7.22 -10.77 -5.15
C ASN A 17 -6.84 -9.76 -4.06
N ALA A 18 -6.28 -8.58 -4.38
CA ALA A 18 -5.84 -7.63 -3.34
C ALA A 18 -6.96 -7.24 -2.35
N LEU A 19 -8.21 -7.18 -2.80
CA LEU A 19 -9.38 -6.87 -1.97
C LEU A 19 -9.75 -7.98 -0.96
N GLU A 20 -9.19 -9.18 -1.09
CA GLU A 20 -9.41 -10.28 -0.17
C GLU A 20 -8.46 -10.22 1.05
N TYR A 21 -7.43 -9.39 0.97
CA TYR A 21 -6.52 -9.13 2.09
C TYR A 21 -7.09 -8.04 2.99
N LYS A 22 -7.45 -8.43 4.22
CA LYS A 22 -8.04 -7.53 5.21
C LYS A 22 -7.06 -6.46 5.70
N TYR A 23 -5.78 -6.82 5.81
CA TYR A 23 -4.76 -5.93 6.35
C TYR A 23 -3.59 -5.76 5.38
N PRO A 24 -3.01 -4.54 5.28
CA PRO A 24 -1.88 -4.25 4.39
C PRO A 24 -0.67 -5.17 4.58
N HIS A 25 -0.33 -5.49 5.84
CA HIS A 25 0.80 -6.37 6.16
C HIS A 25 0.63 -7.78 5.57
N GLN A 26 -0.60 -8.24 5.27
CA GLN A 26 -0.79 -9.54 4.65
C GLN A 26 -0.27 -9.55 3.21
N ILE A 27 -0.39 -8.43 2.47
CA ILE A 27 0.22 -8.25 1.15
C ILE A 27 1.73 -8.06 1.30
N GLY A 28 2.19 -7.24 2.27
CA GLY A 28 3.61 -7.09 2.58
C GLY A 28 4.31 -8.43 2.86
N ASN A 29 3.65 -9.34 3.60
CA ASN A 29 4.17 -10.69 3.86
C ASN A 29 4.35 -11.55 2.60
N LEU A 30 3.59 -11.30 1.52
CA LEU A 30 3.79 -12.00 0.24
C LEU A 30 5.09 -11.52 -0.41
N PHE A 31 5.32 -10.21 -0.40
CA PHE A 31 6.55 -9.62 -0.90
C PHE A 31 7.77 -10.00 -0.06
N GLN A 32 7.64 -10.09 1.27
CA GLN A 32 8.70 -10.59 2.15
C GLN A 32 9.15 -12.00 1.76
N LYS A 33 8.20 -12.91 1.53
CA LYS A 33 8.53 -14.27 1.09
C LYS A 33 9.21 -14.30 -0.27
N LEU A 34 8.75 -13.47 -1.20
CA LEU A 34 9.36 -13.35 -2.52
C LEU A 34 10.78 -12.80 -2.39
N GLN A 35 10.99 -11.74 -1.62
CA GLN A 35 12.30 -11.16 -1.33
C GLN A 35 13.26 -12.20 -0.76
N ASP A 36 12.84 -12.95 0.27
CA ASP A 36 13.65 -14.01 0.89
C ASP A 36 14.06 -15.08 -0.14
N LEU A 37 13.17 -15.40 -1.09
CA LEU A 37 13.44 -16.32 -2.18
C LEU A 37 14.42 -15.75 -3.21
N LYS A 38 14.31 -14.45 -3.53
CA LYS A 38 15.17 -13.77 -4.51
C LYS A 38 16.58 -13.56 -3.98
N TYR A 39 16.74 -13.20 -2.70
CA TYR A 39 18.07 -13.17 -2.07
C TYR A 39 18.76 -14.53 -2.07
N LYS A 40 18.04 -15.64 -1.85
CA LYS A 40 18.61 -16.99 -1.93
C LYS A 40 19.09 -17.37 -3.34
N LYS A 41 18.58 -16.70 -4.37
CA LYS A 41 18.94 -16.91 -5.79
C LYS A 41 19.92 -15.86 -6.33
N ASP A 42 20.39 -14.94 -5.48
CA ASP A 42 21.24 -13.81 -5.88
C ASP A 42 20.58 -12.88 -6.92
N GLU A 43 19.24 -12.81 -6.92
CA GLU A 43 18.44 -11.95 -7.80
C GLU A 43 18.16 -10.61 -7.12
N VAL A 44 19.20 -9.78 -6.96
CA VAL A 44 19.18 -8.55 -6.15
C VAL A 44 18.11 -7.55 -6.60
N ASP A 45 17.99 -7.29 -7.92
CA ASP A 45 17.04 -6.31 -8.46
C ASP A 45 15.57 -6.63 -8.13
N GLU A 46 15.19 -7.91 -8.18
CA GLU A 46 13.84 -8.33 -7.82
C GLU A 46 13.62 -8.32 -6.31
N ALA A 47 14.66 -8.65 -5.53
CA ALA A 47 14.61 -8.59 -4.07
C ALA A 47 14.42 -7.13 -3.59
N GLU A 48 15.09 -6.18 -4.23
CA GLU A 48 14.97 -4.75 -3.93
C GLU A 48 13.57 -4.21 -4.26
N LYS A 49 13.02 -4.52 -5.44
CA LYS A 49 11.64 -4.15 -5.79
C LYS A 49 10.62 -4.76 -4.83
N ALA A 50 10.85 -6.00 -4.38
CA ALA A 50 10.04 -6.61 -3.35
C ALA A 50 10.15 -5.84 -2.01
N GLN A 51 11.34 -5.38 -1.63
CA GLN A 51 11.54 -4.51 -0.45
C GLN A 51 10.70 -3.24 -0.54
N TRP A 52 10.72 -2.55 -1.69
CA TRP A 52 9.93 -1.33 -1.87
C TRP A 52 8.43 -1.59 -1.68
N GLU A 53 7.89 -2.69 -2.19
CA GLU A 53 6.49 -3.07 -1.95
C GLU A 53 6.25 -3.37 -0.46
N ILE A 54 7.16 -4.06 0.25
CA ILE A 54 7.06 -4.28 1.70
C ILE A 54 6.94 -2.93 2.42
N ASP A 55 7.76 -1.95 2.06
CA ASP A 55 7.71 -0.61 2.65
C ASP A 55 6.38 0.08 2.36
N PHE A 56 5.89 0.04 1.11
CA PHE A 56 4.60 0.63 0.72
C PHE A 56 3.41 0.04 1.50
N PHE A 57 3.47 -1.26 1.84
CA PHE A 57 2.45 -1.94 2.63
C PHE A 57 2.66 -1.83 4.15
N SER A 58 3.84 -1.39 4.59
CA SER A 58 4.14 -1.11 5.99
C SER A 58 3.65 0.28 6.43
N PHE A 59 3.47 1.22 5.50
CA PHE A 59 2.77 2.47 5.81
C PHE A 59 1.30 2.24 6.23
N ARG A 60 0.93 2.85 7.36
CA ARG A 60 -0.46 2.97 7.82
C ARG A 60 -1.08 4.24 7.26
N ILE A 61 -2.21 4.08 6.59
CA ILE A 61 -2.99 5.21 6.07
C ILE A 61 -4.13 5.48 7.05
N ILE A 62 -4.11 6.65 7.68
CA ILE A 62 -5.13 7.08 8.64
C ILE A 62 -5.51 8.51 8.31
N GLU A 63 -6.80 8.72 8.03
CA GLU A 63 -7.35 10.05 7.71
C GLU A 63 -6.55 10.74 6.59
N GLY A 64 -6.24 9.98 5.54
CA GLY A 64 -5.55 10.50 4.36
C GLY A 64 -4.06 10.79 4.56
N LYS A 65 -3.51 10.49 5.73
CA LYS A 65 -2.08 10.68 6.03
C LYS A 65 -1.35 9.34 6.10
N LEU A 66 -0.09 9.35 5.68
CA LEU A 66 0.83 8.25 5.90
C LEU A 66 1.43 8.33 7.30
N ASN A 67 1.44 7.20 8.00
CA ASN A 67 2.10 7.01 9.27
C ASN A 67 3.01 5.78 9.17
N PRO A 68 4.21 5.81 9.73
CA PRO A 68 5.07 4.64 9.78
C PRO A 68 4.40 3.51 10.58
N MET A 69 4.80 2.27 10.29
CA MET A 69 4.37 1.07 11.01
C MET A 69 4.77 1.16 12.48
N PHE A 70 6.03 1.47 12.74
CA PHE A 70 6.56 1.71 14.07
C PHE A 70 7.37 3.00 14.12
N LYS A 71 7.44 3.57 15.31
CA LYS A 71 8.19 4.77 15.63
C LYS A 71 8.71 4.61 17.05
N GLU A 72 10.02 4.64 17.20
CA GLU A 72 10.72 4.40 18.46
C GLU A 72 11.77 5.49 18.67
N THR A 73 12.24 5.61 19.91
CA THR A 73 13.37 6.48 20.26
C THR A 73 14.57 5.61 20.55
N ASN A 74 15.68 5.84 19.86
CA ASN A 74 16.91 5.07 20.08
C ASN A 74 17.63 5.55 21.37
N GLU A 75 18.72 4.86 21.73
CA GLU A 75 19.51 5.16 22.93
C GLU A 75 20.11 6.59 22.93
N LYS A 76 20.23 7.23 21.76
CA LYS A 76 20.73 8.60 21.59
C LYS A 76 19.62 9.65 21.67
N GLY A 77 18.36 9.25 21.85
CA GLY A 77 17.21 10.15 21.86
C GLY A 77 16.68 10.51 20.46
N GLU A 78 17.19 9.88 19.40
CA GLU A 78 16.75 10.12 18.02
C GLU A 78 15.51 9.28 17.73
N ILE A 79 14.58 9.85 16.95
CA ILE A 79 13.39 9.14 16.49
C ILE A 79 13.78 8.26 15.30
N ILE A 80 13.54 6.96 15.43
CA ILE A 80 13.63 5.99 14.34
C ILE A 80 12.20 5.60 13.96
N GLU A 81 11.90 5.62 12.67
CA GLU A 81 10.61 5.19 12.15
C GLU A 81 10.77 4.34 10.90
N TYR A 82 9.85 3.40 10.74
CA TYR A 82 9.83 2.54 9.57
C TYR A 82 8.38 2.32 9.12
N PRO A 83 8.12 2.37 7.80
CA PRO A 83 9.03 2.85 6.75
C PRO A 83 9.22 4.38 6.85
N SER A 84 10.34 4.88 6.32
CA SER A 84 10.65 6.31 6.23
C SER A 84 10.88 6.73 4.78
N PHE A 85 10.40 7.91 4.39
CA PHE A 85 10.73 8.47 3.08
C PHE A 85 12.20 8.89 2.95
N ASP A 86 12.91 9.06 4.07
CA ASP A 86 14.34 9.38 4.05
C ASP A 86 15.18 8.22 3.50
N GLU A 87 14.63 7.00 3.50
CA GLU A 87 15.26 5.80 2.94
C GLU A 87 14.88 5.58 1.46
N PHE A 88 14.02 6.43 0.88
CA PHE A 88 13.54 6.25 -0.50
C PHE A 88 14.37 7.09 -1.47
N GLU A 89 14.86 6.44 -2.51
CA GLU A 89 15.56 7.08 -3.62
C GLU A 89 14.60 7.45 -4.76
N ASN A 90 15.08 8.14 -5.80
CA ASN A 90 14.24 8.51 -6.93
C ASN A 90 13.67 7.28 -7.64
N GLU A 91 14.48 6.23 -7.74
CA GLU A 91 14.19 4.94 -8.33
C GLU A 91 13.01 4.26 -7.61
N THR A 92 12.96 4.36 -6.28
CA THR A 92 11.83 3.85 -5.48
C THR A 92 10.53 4.56 -5.85
N PHE A 93 10.57 5.88 -6.03
CA PHE A 93 9.40 6.64 -6.44
C PHE A 93 8.99 6.39 -7.89
N ASP A 94 9.95 6.29 -8.81
CA ASP A 94 9.69 6.01 -10.21
C ASP A 94 9.03 4.62 -10.37
N TYR A 95 9.52 3.64 -9.61
CA TYR A 95 8.88 2.33 -9.49
C TYR A 95 7.46 2.42 -8.93
N LEU A 96 7.23 3.18 -7.84
CA LEU A 96 5.88 3.36 -7.28
C LEU A 96 4.91 4.00 -8.29
N VAL A 97 5.39 4.94 -9.11
CA VAL A 97 4.60 5.53 -10.21
C VAL A 97 4.28 4.48 -11.27
N GLU A 98 5.25 3.65 -11.68
CA GLU A 98 5.01 2.55 -12.62
C GLU A 98 3.98 1.56 -12.08
N ARG A 99 4.06 1.19 -10.79
CA ARG A 99 3.08 0.34 -10.11
C ARG A 99 1.70 0.99 -10.08
N LEU A 100 1.62 2.30 -9.81
CA LEU A 100 0.36 3.04 -9.87
C LEU A 100 -0.24 3.01 -11.28
N GLU A 101 0.55 3.21 -12.33
CA GLU A 101 0.03 3.27 -13.71
C GLU A 101 -0.35 1.89 -14.26
N SER A 102 0.36 0.83 -13.87
CA SER A 102 0.18 -0.53 -14.40
C SER A 102 -0.99 -1.31 -13.79
N THR A 103 -1.37 -1.05 -12.54
CA THR A 103 -2.48 -1.78 -11.90
C THR A 103 -3.85 -1.21 -12.27
N SER A 104 -4.87 -2.06 -12.34
CA SER A 104 -6.28 -1.63 -12.41
C SER A 104 -7.03 -1.90 -11.09
N ASN A 105 -6.40 -2.59 -10.15
CA ASN A 105 -6.98 -2.95 -8.87
C ASN A 105 -7.26 -1.72 -8.01
N LEU A 106 -8.48 -1.62 -7.50
CA LEU A 106 -8.95 -0.43 -6.80
C LEU A 106 -8.19 -0.15 -5.49
N LEU A 107 -7.84 -1.19 -4.74
CA LEU A 107 -7.12 -1.07 -3.48
C LEU A 107 -5.70 -0.57 -3.71
N LEU A 108 -5.03 -1.14 -4.71
CA LEU A 108 -3.66 -0.78 -5.08
C LEU A 108 -3.58 0.65 -5.62
N LYS A 109 -4.48 1.02 -6.55
CA LYS A 109 -4.61 2.41 -7.05
C LYS A 109 -4.77 3.40 -5.90
N ALA A 110 -5.71 3.16 -4.99
CA ALA A 110 -5.96 4.05 -3.86
C ALA A 110 -4.74 4.16 -2.92
N ARG A 111 -4.06 3.04 -2.63
CA ARG A 111 -2.87 3.02 -1.77
C ARG A 111 -1.70 3.75 -2.42
N TYR A 112 -1.25 3.33 -3.59
CA TYR A 112 -0.05 3.89 -4.24
C TYR A 112 -0.20 5.38 -4.50
N SER A 113 -1.36 5.83 -4.98
CA SER A 113 -1.62 7.26 -5.18
C SER A 113 -1.63 8.04 -3.86
N ASN A 114 -2.14 7.48 -2.76
CA ASN A 114 -2.11 8.18 -1.47
C ASN A 114 -0.68 8.25 -0.89
N ILE A 115 0.15 7.22 -1.11
CA ILE A 115 1.58 7.27 -0.75
C ILE A 115 2.28 8.39 -1.53
N LEU A 116 2.08 8.45 -2.86
CA LEU A 116 2.65 9.49 -3.71
C LEU A 116 2.12 10.89 -3.36
N TRP A 117 0.87 11.01 -2.93
CA TRP A 117 0.32 12.28 -2.44
C TRP A 117 1.01 12.78 -1.16
N CYS A 118 1.47 11.88 -0.30
CA CYS A 118 2.16 12.21 0.94
C CYS A 118 3.69 12.30 0.79
N SER A 119 4.24 11.91 -0.36
CA SER A 119 5.70 11.83 -0.57
C SER A 119 6.31 13.13 -1.09
N PRO A 120 7.65 13.23 -1.17
CA PRO A 120 8.32 14.35 -1.84
C PRO A 120 7.93 14.54 -3.32
N LYS A 121 7.39 13.50 -3.98
CA LYS A 121 6.88 13.56 -5.37
C LYS A 121 5.41 14.02 -5.44
N LYS A 122 4.88 14.60 -4.36
CA LYS A 122 3.51 15.08 -4.25
C LYS A 122 3.05 15.89 -5.46
N HIS A 123 1.90 15.49 -6.01
CA HIS A 123 1.24 16.16 -7.12
C HIS A 123 -0.29 16.00 -6.99
N ASP A 124 -1.06 17.00 -7.40
CA ASP A 124 -2.54 17.02 -7.27
C ASP A 124 -3.23 15.82 -7.97
N ARG A 125 -2.65 15.30 -9.07
CA ARG A 125 -3.13 14.10 -9.76
C ARG A 125 -3.25 12.91 -8.81
N TYR A 126 -2.31 12.74 -7.87
CA TYR A 126 -2.30 11.61 -6.96
C TYR A 126 -3.40 11.73 -5.90
N ALA A 127 -3.67 12.94 -5.40
CA ALA A 127 -4.83 13.18 -4.54
C ALA A 127 -6.15 12.85 -5.25
N LYS A 128 -6.30 13.31 -6.50
CA LYS A 128 -7.51 13.05 -7.31
C LYS A 128 -7.74 11.55 -7.51
N ILE A 129 -6.69 10.82 -7.89
CA ILE A 129 -6.75 9.35 -8.04
C ILE A 129 -7.09 8.70 -6.70
N ALA A 130 -6.42 9.06 -5.61
CA ALA A 130 -6.66 8.47 -4.30
C ALA A 130 -8.12 8.64 -3.87
N VAL A 131 -8.66 9.86 -3.98
CA VAL A 131 -10.07 10.17 -3.64
C VAL A 131 -11.04 9.38 -4.52
N GLU A 132 -10.85 9.39 -5.84
CA GLU A 132 -11.71 8.66 -6.76
C GLU A 132 -11.78 7.17 -6.41
N TYR A 133 -10.62 6.55 -6.20
CA TYR A 133 -10.53 5.12 -5.94
C TYR A 133 -10.98 4.74 -4.52
N TYR A 134 -10.76 5.60 -3.52
CA TYR A 134 -11.41 5.43 -2.21
C TYR A 134 -12.93 5.46 -2.33
N LEU A 135 -13.52 6.40 -3.08
CA LEU A 135 -14.98 6.44 -3.26
C LEU A 135 -15.52 5.21 -4.00
N LYS A 136 -14.75 4.61 -4.93
CA LYS A 136 -15.09 3.32 -5.54
C LYS A 136 -15.05 2.18 -4.52
N LEU A 137 -14.02 2.14 -3.67
CA LEU A 137 -13.88 1.14 -2.61
C LEU A 137 -15.02 1.21 -1.59
N VAL A 138 -15.48 2.42 -1.21
CA VAL A 138 -16.64 2.60 -0.32
C VAL A 138 -17.85 1.81 -0.82
N LYS A 139 -18.18 1.93 -2.11
CA LYS A 139 -19.34 1.22 -2.70
C LYS A 139 -19.21 -0.30 -2.58
N ILE A 140 -17.99 -0.83 -2.78
CA ILE A 140 -17.72 -2.26 -2.63
C ILE A 140 -17.88 -2.70 -1.17
N TYR A 141 -17.31 -1.95 -0.23
CA TYR A 141 -17.41 -2.30 1.19
C TYR A 141 -18.84 -2.17 1.73
N GLU A 142 -19.62 -1.19 1.28
CA GLU A 142 -21.05 -1.08 1.60
C GLU A 142 -21.87 -2.26 1.05
N GLU A 143 -21.53 -2.75 -0.14
CA GLU A 143 -22.17 -3.94 -0.69
C GLU A 143 -21.78 -5.21 0.08
N ARG A 144 -20.50 -5.36 0.43
CA ARG A 144 -20.00 -6.48 1.25
C ARG A 144 -20.59 -6.45 2.65
N ASP A 145 -20.72 -5.30 3.30
CA ASP A 145 -21.32 -5.18 4.64
C ASP A 145 -22.79 -5.62 4.64
N ARG A 146 -23.53 -5.29 3.58
CA ARG A 146 -24.93 -5.72 3.42
C ARG A 146 -25.05 -7.24 3.19
N LYS A 147 -24.15 -7.84 2.41
CA LYS A 147 -24.18 -9.28 2.07
C LYS A 147 -23.57 -10.16 3.17
N GLU A 148 -22.58 -9.66 3.89
CA GLU A 148 -21.73 -10.40 4.81
C GLU A 148 -21.62 -9.67 6.15
N SER A 149 -22.77 -9.35 6.76
CA SER A 149 -22.86 -8.51 7.96
C SER A 149 -22.03 -8.98 9.16
N GLN A 150 -21.74 -10.29 9.25
CA GLN A 150 -20.89 -10.87 10.28
C GLN A 150 -19.39 -10.54 10.14
N LYS A 151 -18.95 -10.06 8.97
CA LYS A 151 -17.56 -9.64 8.73
C LYS A 151 -17.30 -8.18 9.07
N HIS A 152 -18.35 -7.40 9.35
CA HIS A 152 -18.29 -6.02 9.84
C HIS A 152 -17.48 -5.06 8.94
N TYR A 153 -17.76 -5.05 7.63
CA TYR A 153 -17.12 -4.17 6.65
C TYR A 153 -17.47 -2.68 6.83
N GLY A 154 -18.44 -2.34 7.70
CA GLY A 154 -18.74 -0.95 8.07
C GLY A 154 -17.53 -0.17 8.60
N LEU A 155 -16.55 -0.83 9.23
CA LEU A 155 -15.30 -0.19 9.63
C LEU A 155 -14.43 0.18 8.42
N ASP A 156 -14.41 -0.66 7.38
CA ASP A 156 -13.68 -0.39 6.14
C ASP A 156 -14.32 0.75 5.36
N VAL A 157 -15.66 0.80 5.31
CA VAL A 157 -16.42 1.96 4.80
C VAL A 157 -15.99 3.24 5.50
N LEU A 158 -16.05 3.27 6.84
CA LEU A 158 -15.71 4.46 7.63
C LEU A 158 -14.27 4.92 7.39
N LYS A 159 -13.30 3.99 7.45
CA LYS A 159 -11.87 4.30 7.21
C LYS A 159 -11.66 4.87 5.80
N THR A 160 -12.30 4.26 4.80
CA THR A 160 -12.15 4.64 3.39
C THR A 160 -12.74 6.02 3.11
N ILE A 161 -13.94 6.31 3.64
CA ILE A 161 -14.57 7.64 3.54
C ILE A 161 -13.71 8.70 4.23
N LYS A 162 -13.21 8.42 5.44
CA LYS A 162 -12.32 9.34 6.15
C LYS A 162 -11.08 9.67 5.32
N ASN A 163 -10.42 8.66 4.74
CA ASN A 163 -9.27 8.91 3.88
C ASN A 163 -9.61 9.82 2.70
N ALA A 164 -10.70 9.54 1.98
CA ALA A 164 -11.15 10.39 0.87
C ALA A 164 -11.44 11.84 1.30
N TYR A 165 -12.18 12.01 2.39
CA TYR A 165 -12.55 13.33 2.92
C TYR A 165 -11.32 14.16 3.31
N HIS A 166 -10.39 13.57 4.07
CA HIS A 166 -9.23 14.29 4.55
C HIS A 166 -8.21 14.62 3.45
N ILE A 167 -8.10 13.80 2.40
CA ILE A 167 -7.30 14.15 1.21
C ILE A 167 -7.96 15.32 0.47
N SER A 168 -9.27 15.28 0.27
CA SER A 168 -10.02 16.30 -0.50
C SER A 168 -10.01 17.69 0.14
N ARG A 169 -9.67 17.80 1.43
CA ARG A 169 -9.66 19.05 2.20
C ARG A 169 -8.29 19.74 2.20
N GLN A 170 -7.22 19.04 1.81
CA GLN A 170 -5.85 19.54 1.83
C GLN A 170 -5.50 20.29 0.55
#